data_AF-A0A494VTJ4-F1
#
_entry.id   AF-A0A494VTJ4-F1
#
_cell.length_a   1.000
_cell.length_b   1.000
_cell.length_c   1.000
_cell.angle_alpha   90.00
_cell.angle_beta   90.00
_cell.angle_gamma   90.00
#
_symmetry.space_group_name_H-M   'P 1'
#
loop_
_entity.id
_entity.type
_entity.pdbx_description
1 polymer ?
#
loop_
_entity_poly.entity_id
_entity_poly.type
_entity_poly.pdbx_seq_one_letter_code
_entity_poly.pdbx_strand_id
1 'polypeptide(L)'
;MCLSFNKVTVKIVENNEGFTIYNFDRQINAKILQRGEGYYENGAVLNLDEDRGTWTAEVEGTENYEVTVSLTGHQDINSYFCDCPYDGKICKHVVAVLFQLRDEIKILLSAPQKISNKQKFEVLLNKITADEYRNFIAHHAKKDKNFKAAFELFFADKDDNDDAGQKYVQTVKNAFRKFSMQAYDYRGQRTFMREVDKLIGDTHHLIEKNKLSAAFNMGAAILEEMMEVWLYADDSDGAISERISDSIQLISEFTELSGLTDKLKEEIFSFLAKQLKNERYFDADLGDDLYYIFEKVALNLNREKAAFDFLDRMIEAASKDIYSYRRNMFIAWKDELLKKIHERKI
;
A
#
# COMPACT_ATOMS: atom_id res chain seq x y z
N MET A 1 -5.61 -19.64 17.78
CA MET A 1 -5.32 -18.68 18.87
C MET A 1 -5.69 -17.31 18.32
N CYS A 2 -6.73 -16.65 18.85
CA CYS A 2 -7.23 -15.38 18.29
C CYS A 2 -6.13 -14.32 18.28
N LEU A 3 -5.78 -13.85 17.09
CA LEU A 3 -4.93 -12.67 16.92
C LEU A 3 -5.71 -11.44 17.39
N SER A 4 -5.19 -10.81 18.43
CA SER A 4 -5.65 -9.54 18.95
C SER A 4 -5.30 -8.44 17.96
N PHE A 5 -6.28 -7.99 17.18
CA PHE A 5 -6.19 -6.74 16.44
C PHE A 5 -5.87 -5.61 17.42
N ASN A 6 -4.74 -4.94 17.24
CA ASN A 6 -4.46 -3.67 17.90
C ASN A 6 -5.54 -2.68 17.46
N LYS A 7 -6.48 -2.38 18.35
CA LYS A 7 -7.54 -1.40 18.09
C LYS A 7 -6.91 -0.02 17.92
N VAL A 8 -6.77 0.44 16.68
CA VAL A 8 -6.60 1.86 16.38
C VAL A 8 -7.88 2.55 16.88
N THR A 9 -7.78 3.18 18.05
CA THR A 9 -8.96 3.69 18.74
C THR A 9 -9.17 5.14 18.32
N VAL A 10 -9.98 5.35 17.28
CA VAL A 10 -10.49 6.68 16.93
C VAL A 10 -11.35 7.18 18.10
N LYS A 11 -11.00 8.34 18.66
CA LYS A 11 -11.74 8.90 19.80
C LYS A 11 -12.91 9.70 19.28
N ILE A 12 -14.12 9.14 19.46
CA ILE A 12 -15.39 9.81 19.19
C ILE A 12 -15.72 10.70 20.38
N VAL A 13 -16.06 11.96 20.12
CA VAL A 13 -16.41 12.92 21.18
C VAL A 13 -17.89 12.78 21.53
N GLU A 14 -18.21 12.29 22.74
CA GLU A 14 -19.57 12.32 23.30
C GLU A 14 -19.66 13.40 24.39
N ASN A 15 -20.40 14.50 24.19
CA ASN A 15 -20.94 15.34 25.28
C ASN A 15 -21.92 16.46 24.86
N ASN A 16 -22.80 16.83 25.81
CA ASN A 16 -23.96 17.74 25.71
C ASN A 16 -23.67 19.26 25.72
N GLU A 17 -22.41 19.69 25.78
CA GLU A 17 -21.98 21.06 25.48
C GLU A 17 -20.90 20.93 24.40
N GLY A 18 -21.22 21.32 23.15
CA GLY A 18 -20.43 20.98 21.96
C GLY A 18 -18.93 21.22 22.12
N PHE A 19 -18.12 20.20 21.82
CA PHE A 19 -16.66 20.32 21.76
C PHE A 19 -16.28 20.92 20.40
N THR A 20 -15.88 22.19 20.42
CA THR A 20 -15.69 22.98 19.21
C THR A 20 -14.31 23.61 19.16
N ILE A 21 -13.92 24.06 17.97
CA ILE A 21 -12.67 24.77 17.76
C ILE A 21 -12.54 26.05 18.61
N TYR A 22 -13.66 26.62 19.04
CA TYR A 22 -13.71 27.86 19.82
C TYR A 22 -13.66 27.67 21.34
N ASN A 23 -13.92 26.45 21.84
CA ASN A 23 -14.03 26.20 23.28
C ASN A 23 -13.23 24.98 23.78
N PHE A 24 -12.50 24.27 22.91
CA PHE A 24 -11.71 23.09 23.30
C PHE A 24 -10.73 23.39 24.45
N ASP A 25 -10.17 24.59 24.48
CA ASP A 25 -9.22 25.08 25.48
C ASP A 25 -9.80 25.16 26.89
N ARG A 26 -11.13 25.25 27.02
CA ARG A 26 -11.83 25.23 28.32
C ARG A 26 -12.10 23.81 28.81
N GLN A 27 -12.02 22.81 27.92
CA GLN A 27 -12.40 21.43 28.21
C GLN A 27 -11.19 20.48 28.33
N ILE A 28 -9.98 20.97 28.06
CA ILE A 28 -8.73 20.19 28.14
C ILE A 28 -7.98 20.50 29.42
N ASN A 29 -7.32 19.49 29.98
CA ASN A 29 -6.45 19.64 31.14
C ASN A 29 -5.39 20.73 30.92
N ALA A 30 -5.27 21.68 31.85
CA ALA A 30 -4.38 22.84 31.73
C ALA A 30 -2.92 22.50 31.41
N LYS A 31 -2.38 21.39 31.92
CA LYS A 31 -0.99 20.98 31.67
C LYS A 31 -0.79 20.45 30.24
N ILE A 32 -1.80 19.80 29.66
CA ILE A 32 -1.78 19.34 28.27
C ILE A 32 -1.99 20.54 27.34
N LEU A 33 -2.92 21.42 27.70
CA LEU A 33 -3.22 22.64 26.98
C LEU A 33 -1.97 23.52 26.82
N GLN A 34 -1.30 23.86 27.92
CA GLN A 34 -0.08 24.67 27.91
C GLN A 34 1.03 24.06 27.04
N ARG A 35 1.18 22.74 27.08
CA ARG A 35 2.16 22.05 26.23
C ARG A 35 1.78 22.09 24.76
N GLY A 36 0.51 21.92 24.43
CA GLY A 36 0.04 21.98 23.05
C GLY A 36 0.14 23.40 22.48
N GLU A 37 -0.23 24.41 23.27
CA GLU A 37 -0.02 25.83 22.96
C GLU A 37 1.47 26.12 22.68
N GLY A 38 2.38 25.63 23.52
CA GLY A 38 3.82 25.79 23.28
C GLY A 38 4.30 25.12 21.98
N TYR A 39 3.74 24.00 21.54
CA TYR A 39 4.08 23.39 20.24
C TYR A 39 3.55 24.24 19.08
N TYR A 40 2.34 24.77 19.21
CA TYR A 40 1.74 25.67 18.24
C TYR A 40 2.57 26.97 18.09
N GLU A 41 2.88 27.64 19.20
CA GLU A 41 3.65 28.89 19.21
C GLU A 41 5.07 28.73 18.64
N ASN A 42 5.67 27.55 18.80
CA ASN A 42 6.98 27.23 18.24
C ASN A 42 6.92 26.82 16.74
N GLY A 43 5.75 26.82 16.12
CA GLY A 43 5.60 26.44 14.70
C GLY A 43 5.83 24.96 14.43
N ALA A 44 5.63 24.09 15.42
CA ALA A 44 5.87 22.65 15.30
C ALA A 44 4.79 21.92 14.47
N VAL A 45 3.71 22.59 14.09
CA VAL A 45 2.65 22.04 13.22
C VAL A 45 3.03 22.33 11.76
N LEU A 46 3.28 21.27 11.01
CA LEU A 46 3.72 21.29 9.62
C LEU A 46 2.64 20.69 8.71
N ASN A 47 2.65 21.10 7.44
CA ASN A 47 1.87 20.48 6.37
C ASN A 47 0.36 20.31 6.67
N LEU A 48 -0.27 21.30 7.29
CA LEU A 48 -1.71 21.28 7.56
C LEU A 48 -2.50 21.35 6.24
N ASP A 49 -3.24 20.29 5.91
CA ASP A 49 -4.11 20.20 4.72
C ASP A 49 -5.54 19.80 5.12
N GLU A 50 -6.49 20.14 4.26
CA GLU A 50 -7.92 19.85 4.43
C GLU A 50 -8.45 19.06 3.24
N ASP A 51 -9.16 17.97 3.55
CA ASP A 51 -9.97 17.21 2.61
C ASP A 51 -11.35 16.91 3.20
N ARG A 52 -12.38 17.57 2.64
CA ARG A 52 -13.81 17.33 2.95
C ARG A 52 -14.13 17.34 4.45
N GLY A 53 -13.58 18.31 5.18
CA GLY A 53 -13.77 18.47 6.63
C GLY A 53 -12.85 17.62 7.50
N THR A 54 -11.97 16.81 6.90
CA THR A 54 -10.89 16.12 7.60
C THR A 54 -9.58 16.89 7.42
N TRP A 55 -8.94 17.23 8.53
CA TRP A 55 -7.69 17.96 8.56
C TRP A 55 -6.56 17.04 8.98
N THR A 56 -5.46 17.07 8.23
CA THR A 56 -4.25 16.28 8.51
C THR A 56 -3.05 17.19 8.66
N ALA A 57 -2.19 16.92 9.63
CA ALA A 57 -0.95 17.64 9.85
C ALA A 57 0.15 16.73 10.40
N GLU A 58 1.38 17.13 10.18
CA GLU A 58 2.57 16.54 10.80
C GLU A 58 3.02 17.44 11.95
N VAL A 59 3.26 16.87 13.13
CA VAL A 59 3.70 17.64 14.30
C VAL A 59 5.09 17.21 14.72
N GLU A 60 6.05 18.13 14.67
CA GLU A 60 7.43 17.91 15.08
C GLU A 60 7.52 17.75 16.60
N GLY A 61 8.13 16.66 17.07
CA GLY A 61 8.34 16.36 18.48
C GLY A 61 9.65 15.61 18.71
N THR A 62 9.63 14.56 19.54
CA THR A 62 10.78 13.63 19.60
C THR A 62 10.96 12.86 18.29
N GLU A 63 9.85 12.67 17.59
CA GLU A 63 9.70 12.18 16.23
C GLU A 63 8.61 13.03 15.57
N ASN A 64 8.38 12.85 14.27
CA ASN A 64 7.24 13.49 13.60
C ASN A 64 6.01 12.62 13.77
N TYR A 65 4.93 13.24 14.23
CA TYR A 65 3.67 12.57 14.55
C TYR A 65 2.57 13.03 13.58
N GLU A 66 1.84 12.09 12.98
CA GLU A 66 0.69 12.41 12.16
C GLU A 66 -0.55 12.63 13.03
N VAL A 67 -1.24 13.75 12.78
CA VAL A 67 -2.44 14.17 13.49
C VAL A 67 -3.58 14.35 12.50
N THR A 68 -4.73 13.76 12.80
CA THR A 68 -5.96 13.91 12.03
C THR A 68 -7.07 14.49 12.91
N VAL A 69 -7.82 15.48 12.42
CA VAL A 69 -8.96 16.09 13.10
C VAL A 69 -10.14 16.21 12.13
N SER A 70 -11.32 15.71 12.50
CA SER A 70 -12.54 15.86 11.70
C SER A 70 -13.42 16.97 12.26
N LEU A 71 -13.81 17.92 11.39
CA LEU A 71 -14.68 19.04 11.72
C LEU A 71 -16.01 18.99 10.94
N THR A 72 -17.13 19.25 11.61
CA THR A 72 -18.41 19.57 10.96
C THR A 72 -18.62 21.07 10.92
N GLY A 73 -19.02 21.60 9.76
CA GLY A 73 -19.40 23.02 9.62
C GLY A 73 -18.30 24.01 10.00
N HIS A 74 -17.02 23.60 9.92
CA HIS A 74 -15.85 24.37 10.34
C HIS A 74 -15.81 24.75 11.83
N GLN A 75 -16.59 24.09 12.69
CA GLN A 75 -16.68 24.46 14.11
C GLN A 75 -16.63 23.26 15.05
N ASP A 76 -17.41 22.21 14.78
CA ASP A 76 -17.59 21.11 15.72
C ASP A 76 -16.54 20.03 15.51
N ILE A 77 -15.82 19.65 16.57
CA ILE A 77 -14.79 18.61 16.52
C ILE A 77 -15.45 17.25 16.75
N ASN A 78 -15.61 16.46 15.67
CA ASN A 78 -16.26 15.15 15.74
C ASN A 78 -15.34 14.07 16.31
N SER A 79 -14.09 14.08 15.83
CA SER A 79 -13.09 13.08 16.15
C SER A 79 -11.69 13.62 15.93
N TYR A 80 -10.72 13.00 16.59
CA TYR A 80 -9.31 13.27 16.39
C TYR A 80 -8.47 12.03 16.63
N PHE A 81 -7.32 11.97 15.97
CA PHE A 81 -6.33 10.91 16.11
C PHE A 81 -4.92 11.50 16.08
N CYS A 82 -4.01 10.86 16.81
CA CYS A 82 -2.58 11.09 16.72
C CYS A 82 -1.88 9.76 16.97
N ASP A 83 -0.88 9.46 16.14
CA ASP A 83 -0.04 8.26 16.21
C ASP A 83 0.98 8.27 17.38
N CYS A 84 1.03 9.34 18.18
CA CYS A 84 1.97 9.42 19.29
C CYS A 84 1.64 8.42 20.42
N PRO A 85 2.64 7.91 21.15
CA PRO A 85 2.46 6.85 22.16
C PRO A 85 1.76 7.32 23.45
N TYR A 86 1.12 8.49 23.45
CA TYR A 86 0.48 9.05 24.64
C TYR A 86 -0.92 8.46 24.87
N ASP A 87 -1.07 7.74 25.98
CA ASP A 87 -2.30 7.00 26.33
C ASP A 87 -3.41 7.86 26.98
N GLY A 88 -3.26 9.19 26.99
CA GLY A 88 -4.29 10.10 27.54
C GLY A 88 -5.40 10.41 26.54
N LYS A 89 -6.52 10.99 27.00
CA LYS A 89 -7.70 11.32 26.16
C LYS A 89 -7.37 12.20 24.96
N ILE A 90 -6.52 13.20 25.11
CA ILE A 90 -6.04 14.09 24.05
C ILE A 90 -4.56 14.40 24.31
N CYS A 91 -3.73 14.30 23.28
CA CYS A 91 -2.30 14.58 23.41
C CYS A 91 -2.01 16.06 23.07
N LYS A 92 -0.83 16.53 23.45
CA LYS A 92 -0.36 17.89 23.14
C LYS A 92 -0.26 18.19 21.62
N HIS A 93 -0.02 17.18 20.77
CA HIS A 93 0.06 17.38 19.32
C HIS A 93 -1.32 17.68 18.71
N VAL A 94 -2.36 16.94 19.12
CA VAL A 94 -3.75 17.25 18.74
C VAL A 94 -4.11 18.67 19.18
N VAL A 95 -3.76 19.05 20.41
CA VAL A 95 -3.99 20.42 20.91
C VAL A 95 -3.29 21.48 20.05
N ALA A 96 -2.04 21.25 19.67
CA ALA A 96 -1.29 22.17 18.81
C ALA A 96 -2.00 22.36 17.45
N VAL A 97 -2.50 21.27 16.85
CA VAL A 97 -3.27 21.32 15.60
C VAL A 97 -4.60 22.05 15.81
N LEU A 98 -5.30 21.86 16.93
CA LEU A 98 -6.54 22.60 17.23
C LEU A 98 -6.30 24.11 17.36
N PHE A 99 -5.15 24.55 17.89
CA PHE A 99 -4.80 25.97 17.91
C PHE A 99 -4.53 26.52 16.50
N GLN A 100 -3.74 25.81 15.68
CA GLN A 100 -3.51 26.20 14.28
C GLN A 100 -4.84 26.27 13.51
N LEU A 101 -5.70 25.26 13.64
CA LEU A 101 -7.02 25.22 13.02
C LEU A 101 -7.91 26.37 13.45
N ARG A 102 -7.91 26.74 14.74
CA ARG A 102 -8.66 27.89 15.25
C ARG A 102 -8.27 29.18 14.51
N ASP A 103 -6.99 29.39 14.24
CA ASP A 103 -6.51 30.60 13.57
C ASP A 103 -6.72 30.55 12.06
N GLU A 104 -6.54 29.39 11.42
CA GLU A 104 -6.91 29.18 10.00
C GLU A 104 -8.41 29.44 9.77
N ILE A 105 -9.28 28.93 10.65
CA ILE A 105 -10.73 29.14 10.54
C ILE A 105 -11.10 30.61 10.76
N LYS A 106 -10.45 31.32 11.69
CA LYS A 106 -10.66 32.78 11.82
C LYS A 106 -10.25 33.52 10.56
N ILE A 107 -9.16 33.13 9.91
CA ILE A 107 -8.70 33.73 8.64
C ILE A 107 -9.72 33.45 7.53
N LEU A 108 -10.23 32.22 7.44
CA LEU A 108 -11.27 31.83 6.47
C LEU A 108 -12.57 32.62 6.64
N LEU A 109 -12.97 32.93 7.89
CA LEU A 109 -14.21 33.64 8.20
C LEU A 109 -14.08 35.18 8.16
N SER A 110 -12.86 35.74 8.25
CA SER A 110 -12.63 37.19 8.40
C SER A 110 -12.15 37.89 7.13
N ALA A 111 -11.84 37.16 6.05
CA ALA A 111 -11.34 37.76 4.81
C ALA A 111 -12.41 37.78 3.68
N PRO A 112 -12.58 38.89 2.93
CA PRO A 112 -13.22 38.81 1.61
C PRO A 112 -12.37 37.87 0.75
N GLN A 113 -13.00 36.84 0.18
CA GLN A 113 -12.35 35.71 -0.50
C GLN A 113 -11.13 36.13 -1.34
N LYS A 114 -9.93 36.05 -0.74
CA LYS A 114 -8.70 35.95 -1.51
C LYS A 114 -8.64 34.49 -1.95
N ILE A 115 -8.95 34.27 -3.22
CA ILE A 115 -8.76 33.00 -3.90
C ILE A 115 -7.35 32.49 -3.51
N SER A 116 -7.31 31.38 -2.77
CA SER A 116 -6.04 30.80 -2.30
C SER A 116 -5.17 30.44 -3.49
N ASN A 117 -3.85 30.31 -3.34
CA ASN A 117 -3.00 29.93 -4.49
C ASN A 117 -3.42 28.57 -5.09
N LYS A 118 -3.93 27.63 -4.27
CA LYS A 118 -4.58 26.38 -4.70
C LYS A 118 -5.81 26.69 -5.58
N GLN A 119 -6.71 27.56 -5.13
CA GLN A 119 -7.87 27.96 -5.93
C GLN A 119 -7.50 28.77 -7.18
N LYS A 120 -6.43 29.59 -7.17
CA LYS A 120 -5.95 30.31 -8.36
C LYS A 120 -5.41 29.33 -9.40
N PHE A 121 -4.72 28.28 -8.95
CA PHE A 121 -4.24 27.21 -9.79
C PHE A 121 -5.41 26.44 -10.41
N GLU A 122 -6.39 26.02 -9.62
CA GLU A 122 -7.61 25.36 -10.13
C GLU A 122 -8.41 26.25 -11.10
N VAL A 123 -8.52 27.56 -10.81
CA VAL A 123 -9.18 28.50 -11.73
C VAL A 123 -8.42 28.66 -13.04
N LEU A 124 -7.08 28.64 -13.00
CA LEU A 124 -6.26 28.69 -14.21
C LEU A 124 -6.36 27.38 -15.00
N LEU A 125 -6.30 26.23 -14.32
CA LEU A 125 -6.52 24.90 -14.88
C LEU A 125 -7.85 24.84 -15.64
N ASN A 126 -8.93 25.38 -15.09
CA ASN A 126 -10.23 25.36 -15.74
C ASN A 126 -10.37 26.35 -16.92
N LYS A 127 -9.44 27.28 -17.10
CA LYS A 127 -9.48 28.30 -18.18
C LYS A 127 -8.69 27.90 -19.42
N ILE A 128 -7.72 27.01 -19.29
CA ILE A 128 -6.89 26.59 -20.42
C ILE A 128 -7.59 25.49 -21.22
N THR A 129 -7.28 25.44 -22.53
CA THR A 129 -7.83 24.48 -23.46
C THR A 129 -7.14 23.11 -23.35
N ALA A 130 -7.78 22.07 -23.87
CA ALA A 130 -7.19 20.73 -23.91
C ALA A 130 -5.85 20.69 -24.67
N ASP A 131 -5.66 21.52 -25.69
CA ASP A 131 -4.41 21.58 -26.45
C ASP A 131 -3.30 22.30 -25.68
N GLU A 132 -3.63 23.37 -24.94
CA GLU A 132 -2.69 24.02 -24.04
C GLU A 132 -2.23 23.08 -22.91
N TYR A 133 -3.15 22.27 -22.37
CA TYR A 133 -2.84 21.19 -21.44
C TYR A 133 -1.84 20.19 -22.02
N ARG A 134 -2.15 19.62 -23.19
CA ARG A 134 -1.29 18.62 -23.86
C ARG A 134 0.09 19.20 -24.14
N ASN A 135 0.16 20.45 -24.61
CA ASN A 135 1.43 21.12 -24.90
C ASN A 135 2.25 21.40 -23.63
N PHE A 136 1.60 21.84 -22.55
CA PHE A 136 2.26 22.06 -21.26
C PHE A 136 2.85 20.77 -20.69
N ILE A 137 2.05 19.71 -20.65
CA ILE A 137 2.46 18.38 -20.17
C ILE A 137 3.61 17.85 -21.03
N ALA A 138 3.50 17.91 -22.36
CA ALA A 138 4.55 17.45 -23.27
C ALA A 138 5.86 18.25 -23.11
N HIS A 139 5.76 19.56 -22.88
CA HIS A 139 6.93 20.40 -22.60
C HIS A 139 7.60 20.00 -21.28
N HIS A 140 6.82 19.73 -20.24
CA HIS A 140 7.35 19.34 -18.93
C HIS A 140 7.97 17.93 -18.96
N ALA A 141 7.31 16.97 -19.62
CA ALA A 141 7.82 15.61 -19.82
C ALA A 141 9.14 15.53 -20.60
N LYS A 142 9.45 16.53 -21.45
CA LYS A 142 10.76 16.62 -22.11
C LYS A 142 11.89 16.98 -21.15
N LYS A 143 11.58 17.66 -20.04
CA LYS A 143 12.56 18.18 -19.06
C LYS A 143 12.70 17.29 -17.84
N ASP A 144 11.62 16.62 -17.45
CA ASP A 144 11.58 15.75 -16.27
C ASP A 144 11.23 14.30 -16.69
N LYS A 145 12.24 13.43 -16.61
CA LYS A 145 12.11 12.00 -16.93
C LYS A 145 11.23 11.25 -15.93
N ASN A 146 11.23 11.65 -14.65
CA ASN A 146 10.41 11.01 -13.62
C ASN A 146 8.94 11.39 -13.81
N PHE A 147 8.66 12.67 -14.08
CA PHE A 147 7.32 13.13 -14.45
C PHE A 147 6.82 12.41 -15.70
N LYS A 148 7.67 12.30 -16.74
CA LYS A 148 7.32 11.56 -17.96
C LYS A 148 6.96 10.11 -17.67
N ALA A 149 7.79 9.40 -16.90
CA ALA A 149 7.53 8.01 -16.54
C ALA A 149 6.23 7.86 -15.72
N ALA A 150 6.00 8.74 -14.73
CA ALA A 150 4.78 8.75 -13.93
C ALA A 150 3.54 9.05 -14.78
N PHE A 151 3.62 9.99 -15.72
CA PHE A 151 2.53 10.30 -16.64
C PHE A 151 2.21 9.12 -17.57
N GLU A 152 3.23 8.52 -18.18
CA GLU A 152 3.07 7.33 -19.03
C GLU A 152 2.48 6.14 -18.24
N LEU A 153 2.88 5.98 -16.98
CA LEU A 153 2.33 4.98 -16.08
C LEU A 153 0.86 5.26 -15.76
N PHE A 154 0.53 6.50 -15.41
CA PHE A 154 -0.82 6.90 -15.03
C PHE A 154 -1.82 6.68 -16.17
N PHE A 155 -1.43 7.01 -17.40
CA PHE A 155 -2.24 6.88 -18.62
C PHE A 155 -1.95 5.61 -19.43
N ALA A 156 -1.30 4.61 -18.83
CA ALA A 156 -0.92 3.40 -19.54
C ALA A 156 -2.11 2.60 -20.09
N ASP A 157 -3.35 2.84 -19.62
CA ASP A 157 -4.59 2.26 -20.19
C ASP A 157 -5.09 2.93 -21.46
N LYS A 158 -4.53 4.08 -21.82
CA LYS A 158 -4.81 4.79 -23.07
C LYS A 158 -3.77 4.44 -24.14
N ASP A 159 -2.75 3.66 -23.78
CA ASP A 159 -1.78 3.10 -24.71
C ASP A 159 -2.27 1.69 -25.10
N ASP A 160 -2.61 1.50 -26.37
CA ASP A 160 -3.02 0.19 -26.89
C ASP A 160 -1.85 -0.81 -26.95
N ASN A 161 -0.63 -0.40 -26.55
CA ASN A 161 0.52 -1.29 -26.45
C ASN A 161 0.58 -2.03 -25.11
N ASP A 162 0.84 -3.33 -25.21
CA ASP A 162 1.09 -4.31 -24.12
C ASP A 162 2.29 -3.95 -23.20
N ASP A 163 2.95 -2.81 -23.42
CA ASP A 163 4.16 -2.34 -22.74
C ASP A 163 3.87 -1.63 -21.39
N ALA A 164 2.61 -1.25 -21.14
CA ALA A 164 2.16 -0.70 -19.87
C ALA A 164 2.61 -1.56 -18.67
N GLY A 165 2.44 -2.88 -18.79
CA GLY A 165 2.87 -3.86 -17.78
C GLY A 165 4.38 -3.82 -17.53
N GLN A 166 5.20 -3.69 -18.58
CA GLN A 166 6.66 -3.63 -18.44
C GLN A 166 7.11 -2.35 -17.72
N LYS A 167 6.41 -1.23 -17.92
CA LYS A 167 6.70 0.02 -17.20
C LYS A 167 6.45 -0.12 -15.70
N TYR A 168 5.39 -0.81 -15.27
CA TYR A 168 5.16 -1.11 -13.85
C TYR A 168 6.26 -2.00 -13.28
N VAL A 169 6.65 -3.06 -13.99
CA VAL A 169 7.78 -3.93 -13.59
C VAL A 169 9.07 -3.10 -13.42
N GLN A 170 9.34 -2.17 -14.34
CA GLN A 170 10.53 -1.33 -14.25
C GLN A 170 10.47 -0.34 -13.07
N THR A 171 9.29 0.18 -12.74
CA THR A 171 9.06 1.01 -11.54
C THR A 171 9.40 0.23 -10.27
N VAL A 172 8.90 -1.00 -10.14
CA VAL A 172 9.24 -1.90 -9.02
C VAL A 172 10.75 -2.11 -8.97
N LYS A 173 11.37 -2.54 -10.06
CA LYS A 173 12.83 -2.76 -10.13
C LYS A 173 13.66 -1.55 -9.76
N ASN A 174 13.22 -0.34 -10.13
CA ASN A 174 13.93 0.89 -9.80
C ASN A 174 13.83 1.23 -8.31
N ALA A 175 12.68 1.01 -7.68
CA ALA A 175 12.50 1.19 -6.23
C ALA A 175 13.42 0.24 -5.45
N PHE A 176 13.47 -1.04 -5.83
CA PHE A 176 14.30 -2.05 -5.18
C PHE A 176 15.81 -1.81 -5.39
N ARG A 177 16.25 -1.35 -6.58
CA ARG A 177 17.64 -0.94 -6.81
C ARG A 177 18.09 0.23 -5.94
N LYS A 178 17.19 1.20 -5.71
CA LYS A 178 17.48 2.35 -4.84
C LYS A 178 17.68 1.89 -3.40
N PHE A 179 16.89 0.93 -2.94
CA PHE A 179 17.06 0.31 -1.63
C PHE A 179 18.37 -0.48 -1.52
N SER A 180 18.69 -1.36 -2.47
CA SER A 180 19.91 -2.17 -2.42
C SER A 180 21.20 -1.33 -2.37
N MET A 181 21.16 -0.08 -2.85
CA MET A 181 22.28 0.86 -2.79
C MET A 181 22.37 1.66 -1.47
N GLN A 182 21.32 1.68 -0.64
CA GLN A 182 21.18 2.52 0.55
C GLN A 182 20.92 1.73 1.84
N ALA A 183 20.76 0.41 1.75
CA ALA A 183 20.32 -0.46 2.84
C ALA A 183 21.47 -0.99 3.71
N TYR A 184 21.73 -0.35 4.84
CA TYR A 184 22.54 -0.93 5.92
C TYR A 184 22.00 -0.65 7.34
N ASP A 185 20.93 0.14 7.50
CA ASP A 185 20.33 0.41 8.82
C ASP A 185 18.80 0.23 8.84
N TYR A 186 18.26 0.10 10.06
CA TYR A 186 16.82 -0.06 10.32
C TYR A 186 15.97 1.08 9.75
N ARG A 187 16.53 2.28 9.54
CA ARG A 187 15.81 3.43 8.98
C ARG A 187 15.63 3.28 7.47
N GLY A 188 16.66 2.80 6.78
CA GLY A 188 16.61 2.41 5.38
C GLY A 188 15.59 1.30 5.15
N GLN A 189 15.60 0.26 5.99
CA GLN A 189 14.60 -0.82 5.93
C GLN A 189 13.17 -0.29 6.08
N ARG A 190 12.86 0.52 7.10
CA ARG A 190 11.52 1.09 7.27
C ARG A 190 11.08 1.97 6.10
N THR A 191 12.00 2.76 5.53
CA THR A 191 11.69 3.61 4.37
C THR A 191 11.35 2.75 3.16
N PHE A 192 12.09 1.68 2.95
CA PHE A 192 11.83 0.73 1.88
C PHE A 192 10.53 -0.03 2.07
N MET A 193 10.19 -0.47 3.29
CA MET A 193 8.89 -1.09 3.57
C MET A 193 7.73 -0.17 3.19
N ARG A 194 7.81 1.15 3.49
CA ARG A 194 6.81 2.12 3.05
C ARG A 194 6.74 2.28 1.53
N GLU A 195 7.89 2.20 0.84
CA GLU A 195 7.90 2.19 -0.64
C GLU A 195 7.22 0.92 -1.18
N VAL A 196 7.42 -0.24 -0.57
CA VAL A 196 6.74 -1.50 -0.93
C VAL A 196 5.23 -1.41 -0.67
N ASP A 197 4.80 -0.92 0.50
CA ASP A 197 3.38 -0.72 0.83
C ASP A 197 2.68 0.16 -0.22
N LYS A 198 3.38 1.22 -0.67
CA LYS A 198 2.87 2.08 -1.74
C LYS A 198 2.71 1.34 -3.07
N LEU A 199 3.67 0.48 -3.44
CA LEU A 199 3.58 -0.32 -4.67
C LEU A 199 2.43 -1.34 -4.60
N ILE A 200 2.19 -1.94 -3.43
CA ILE A 200 1.02 -2.81 -3.20
C ILE A 200 -0.29 -2.00 -3.35
N GLY A 201 -0.37 -0.82 -2.71
CA GLY A 201 -1.51 0.09 -2.86
C GLY A 201 -1.77 0.52 -4.30
N ASP A 202 -0.71 0.89 -5.03
CA ASP A 202 -0.79 1.20 -6.47
C ASP A 202 -1.30 -0.01 -7.28
N THR A 203 -0.93 -1.23 -6.90
CA THR A 203 -1.43 -2.46 -7.53
C THR A 203 -2.93 -2.65 -7.29
N HIS A 204 -3.43 -2.44 -6.06
CA HIS A 204 -4.87 -2.48 -5.79
C HIS A 204 -5.62 -1.41 -6.58
N HIS A 205 -5.08 -0.19 -6.73
CA HIS A 205 -5.69 0.84 -7.58
C HIS A 205 -5.79 0.44 -9.06
N LEU A 206 -4.86 -0.39 -9.55
CA LEU A 206 -4.97 -0.97 -10.90
C LEU A 206 -6.09 -2.01 -10.97
N ILE A 207 -6.25 -2.84 -9.93
CA ILE A 207 -7.35 -3.81 -9.81
C ILE A 207 -8.71 -3.08 -9.81
N GLU A 208 -8.85 -2.02 -9.01
CA GLU A 208 -10.08 -1.20 -8.93
C GLU A 208 -10.46 -0.58 -10.28
N LYS A 209 -9.45 -0.23 -11.10
CA LYS A 209 -9.64 0.29 -12.46
C LYS A 209 -9.81 -0.81 -13.52
N ASN A 210 -9.94 -2.07 -13.11
CA ASN A 210 -10.04 -3.25 -13.97
C ASN A 210 -8.84 -3.43 -14.92
N LYS A 211 -7.65 -2.95 -14.53
CA LYS A 211 -6.40 -3.07 -15.30
C LYS A 211 -5.64 -4.33 -14.87
N LEU A 212 -6.28 -5.49 -15.00
CA LEU A 212 -5.85 -6.72 -14.34
C LEU A 212 -4.47 -7.23 -14.79
N SER A 213 -4.15 -7.19 -16.09
CA SER A 213 -2.81 -7.63 -16.56
C SER A 213 -1.68 -6.74 -16.03
N ALA A 214 -1.89 -5.42 -15.98
CA ALA A 214 -0.90 -4.50 -15.42
C ALA A 214 -0.74 -4.71 -13.91
N ALA A 215 -1.86 -4.87 -13.20
CA ALA A 215 -1.86 -5.17 -11.77
C ALA A 215 -1.12 -6.47 -11.46
N PHE A 216 -1.40 -7.54 -12.21
CA PHE A 216 -0.72 -8.82 -12.02
C PHE A 216 0.79 -8.71 -12.27
N ASN A 217 1.19 -8.07 -13.37
CA ASN A 217 2.61 -7.86 -13.68
C ASN A 217 3.33 -7.07 -12.59
N MET A 218 2.66 -6.08 -11.98
CA MET A 218 3.21 -5.31 -10.86
C MET A 218 3.35 -6.18 -9.60
N GLY A 219 2.29 -6.89 -9.20
CA GLY A 219 2.33 -7.80 -8.03
C GLY A 219 3.36 -8.92 -8.18
N ALA A 220 3.45 -9.53 -9.36
CA ALA A 220 4.44 -10.55 -9.69
C ALA A 220 5.88 -10.01 -9.57
N ALA A 221 6.13 -8.79 -10.03
CA ALA A 221 7.44 -8.16 -9.89
C ALA A 221 7.78 -7.82 -8.43
N ILE A 222 6.80 -7.37 -7.63
CA ILE A 222 7.02 -7.11 -6.20
C ILE A 222 7.43 -8.40 -5.50
N LEU A 223 6.72 -9.51 -5.73
CA LEU A 223 7.05 -10.80 -5.14
C LEU A 223 8.47 -11.27 -5.50
N GLU A 224 8.82 -11.22 -6.80
CA GLU A 224 10.15 -11.66 -7.26
C GLU A 224 11.28 -10.83 -6.62
N GLU A 225 11.13 -9.50 -6.56
CA GLU A 225 12.15 -8.63 -5.99
C GLU A 225 12.22 -8.72 -4.45
N MET A 226 11.08 -8.91 -3.77
CA MET A 226 11.06 -9.15 -2.31
C MET A 226 11.79 -10.44 -1.92
N MET A 227 11.66 -11.50 -2.73
CA MET A 227 12.41 -12.74 -2.51
C MET A 227 13.92 -12.58 -2.71
N GLU A 228 14.36 -11.66 -3.59
CA GLU A 228 15.78 -11.33 -3.71
C GLU A 228 16.28 -10.56 -2.49
N VAL A 229 15.48 -9.67 -1.91
CA VAL A 229 15.81 -8.93 -0.69
C VAL A 229 15.98 -9.86 0.52
N TRP A 230 15.09 -10.85 0.64
CA TRP A 230 15.12 -11.84 1.72
C TRP A 230 16.46 -12.57 1.88
N LEU A 231 17.23 -12.72 0.79
CA LEU A 231 18.52 -13.43 0.81
C LEU A 231 19.61 -12.75 1.64
N TYR A 232 19.52 -11.43 1.81
CA TYR A 232 20.60 -10.65 2.42
C TYR A 232 20.12 -9.66 3.48
N ALA A 233 18.82 -9.43 3.57
CA ALA A 233 18.26 -8.58 4.62
C ALA A 233 18.24 -9.30 5.97
N ASP A 234 18.56 -8.55 7.04
CA ASP A 234 18.21 -8.98 8.40
C ASP A 234 16.69 -8.87 8.56
N ASP A 235 16.05 -10.02 8.69
CA ASP A 235 14.59 -10.18 8.85
C ASP A 235 14.23 -10.75 10.22
N SER A 236 15.08 -10.52 11.23
CA SER A 236 14.85 -11.03 12.59
C SER A 236 13.55 -10.54 13.23
N ASP A 237 13.01 -9.40 12.76
CA ASP A 237 11.71 -8.85 13.18
C ASP A 237 10.53 -9.29 12.29
N GLY A 238 10.80 -10.01 11.20
CA GLY A 238 9.80 -10.57 10.27
C GLY A 238 9.23 -9.57 9.26
N ALA A 239 9.71 -8.32 9.20
CA ALA A 239 9.13 -7.30 8.32
C ALA A 239 9.24 -7.63 6.82
N ILE A 240 10.34 -8.26 6.39
CA ILE A 240 10.55 -8.69 5.00
C ILE A 240 9.64 -9.88 4.70
N SER A 241 9.60 -10.88 5.58
CA SER A 241 8.72 -12.05 5.43
C SER A 241 7.24 -11.67 5.40
N GLU A 242 6.82 -10.67 6.19
CA GLU A 242 5.47 -10.12 6.17
C GLU A 242 5.14 -9.53 4.78
N ARG A 243 6.03 -8.70 4.21
CA ARG A 243 5.81 -8.12 2.87
C ARG A 243 5.85 -9.13 1.73
N ILE A 244 6.61 -10.23 1.87
CA ILE A 244 6.54 -11.35 0.92
C ILE A 244 5.17 -12.01 1.00
N SER A 245 4.68 -12.26 2.22
CA SER A 245 3.36 -12.85 2.46
C SER A 245 2.25 -11.98 1.88
N ASP A 246 2.32 -10.65 2.07
CA ASP A 246 1.39 -9.70 1.48
C ASP A 246 1.42 -9.72 -0.06
N SER A 247 2.61 -9.90 -0.65
CA SER A 247 2.76 -10.04 -2.11
C SER A 247 2.13 -11.33 -2.64
N ILE A 248 2.24 -12.43 -1.90
CA ILE A 248 1.57 -13.71 -2.23
C ILE A 248 0.05 -13.55 -2.08
N GLN A 249 -0.40 -12.90 -1.01
CA GLN A 249 -1.81 -12.62 -0.77
C GLN A 249 -2.41 -11.75 -1.89
N LEU A 250 -1.69 -10.72 -2.33
CA LEU A 250 -2.07 -9.89 -3.47
C LEU A 250 -2.25 -10.71 -4.76
N ILE A 251 -1.38 -11.69 -5.02
CA ILE A 251 -1.54 -12.60 -6.17
C ILE A 251 -2.73 -13.55 -5.96
N SER A 252 -2.97 -14.00 -4.73
CA SER A 252 -4.11 -14.85 -4.38
C SER A 252 -5.45 -14.16 -4.68
N GLU A 253 -5.56 -12.86 -4.43
CA GLU A 253 -6.77 -12.07 -4.71
C GLU A 253 -7.23 -12.16 -6.16
N PHE A 254 -6.29 -12.26 -7.13
CA PHE A 254 -6.65 -12.43 -8.55
C PHE A 254 -7.50 -13.67 -8.79
N THR A 255 -7.37 -14.71 -7.96
CA THR A 255 -8.16 -15.93 -8.11
C THR A 255 -9.64 -15.75 -7.75
N GLU A 256 -10.00 -14.65 -7.09
CA GLU A 256 -11.36 -14.31 -6.66
C GLU A 256 -12.00 -13.20 -7.51
N LEU A 257 -11.22 -12.51 -8.34
CA LEU A 257 -11.72 -11.38 -9.13
C LEU A 257 -12.63 -11.85 -10.27
N SER A 258 -13.80 -11.23 -10.38
CA SER A 258 -14.67 -11.38 -11.55
C SER A 258 -14.05 -10.70 -12.76
N GLY A 259 -14.02 -11.38 -13.91
CA GLY A 259 -13.54 -10.79 -15.17
C GLY A 259 -12.09 -11.14 -15.56
N LEU A 260 -11.41 -12.03 -14.83
CA LEU A 260 -10.14 -12.58 -15.29
C LEU A 260 -10.31 -13.33 -16.60
N THR A 261 -9.57 -12.90 -17.62
CA THR A 261 -9.47 -13.63 -18.88
C THR A 261 -8.70 -14.92 -18.68
N ASP A 262 -8.99 -15.95 -19.48
CA ASP A 262 -8.24 -17.20 -19.42
C ASP A 262 -6.77 -16.99 -19.80
N LYS A 263 -6.46 -16.01 -20.67
CA LYS A 263 -5.08 -15.60 -20.96
C LYS A 263 -4.34 -15.19 -19.67
N LEU A 264 -4.94 -14.31 -18.86
CA LEU A 264 -4.32 -13.84 -17.63
C LEU A 264 -4.21 -14.97 -16.58
N LYS A 265 -5.22 -15.85 -16.48
CA LYS A 265 -5.12 -17.04 -15.62
C LYS A 265 -3.95 -17.95 -16.03
N GLU A 266 -3.71 -18.14 -17.33
CA GLU A 266 -2.58 -18.93 -17.85
C GLU A 266 -1.23 -18.27 -17.54
N GLU A 267 -1.17 -16.94 -17.59
CA GLU A 267 0.01 -16.16 -17.16
C GLU A 267 0.27 -16.37 -15.66
N ILE A 268 -0.76 -16.29 -14.81
CA ILE A 268 -0.67 -16.56 -13.36
C ILE A 268 -0.22 -18.00 -13.10
N PHE A 269 -0.82 -18.99 -13.78
CA PHE A 269 -0.46 -20.40 -13.67
C PHE A 269 1.02 -20.63 -14.01
N SER A 270 1.49 -20.05 -15.11
CA SER A 270 2.87 -20.17 -15.57
C SER A 270 3.86 -19.48 -14.62
N PHE A 271 3.49 -18.31 -14.10
CA PHE A 271 4.27 -17.60 -13.10
C PHE A 271 4.42 -18.41 -11.81
N LEU A 272 3.32 -18.93 -11.25
CA LEU A 272 3.36 -19.73 -10.03
C LEU A 272 4.15 -21.02 -10.21
N ALA A 273 4.01 -21.71 -11.36
CA ALA A 273 4.84 -22.86 -11.70
C ALA A 273 6.34 -22.53 -11.78
N LYS A 274 6.70 -21.30 -12.18
CA LYS A 274 8.09 -20.82 -12.15
C LYS A 274 8.54 -20.58 -10.71
N GLN A 275 7.73 -19.91 -9.88
CA GLN A 275 8.07 -19.64 -8.49
C GLN A 275 8.20 -20.91 -7.66
N LEU A 276 7.31 -21.89 -7.83
CA LEU A 276 7.37 -23.19 -7.14
C LEU A 276 8.59 -24.05 -7.48
N LYS A 277 9.36 -23.71 -8.53
CA LYS A 277 10.67 -24.33 -8.81
C LYS A 277 11.80 -23.73 -7.99
N ASN A 278 11.60 -22.54 -7.44
CA ASN A 278 12.61 -21.84 -6.67
C ASN A 278 12.59 -22.35 -5.22
N GLU A 279 13.69 -22.97 -4.80
CA GLU A 279 13.84 -23.62 -3.49
C GLU A 279 13.68 -22.62 -2.33
N ARG A 280 13.96 -21.34 -2.59
CA ARG A 280 13.90 -20.26 -1.60
C ARG A 280 12.52 -20.08 -0.97
N TYR A 281 11.45 -20.35 -1.71
CA TYR A 281 10.11 -20.28 -1.14
C TYR A 281 9.85 -21.40 -0.13
N PHE A 282 10.54 -22.53 -0.24
CA PHE A 282 10.45 -23.63 0.72
C PHE A 282 11.35 -23.36 1.92
N ASP A 283 12.52 -22.78 1.70
CA ASP A 283 13.41 -22.34 2.79
C ASP A 283 12.75 -21.26 3.66
N ALA A 284 11.88 -20.45 3.06
CA ALA A 284 11.08 -19.43 3.74
C ALA A 284 9.71 -19.93 4.27
N ASP A 285 9.39 -21.22 4.14
CA ASP A 285 8.09 -21.82 4.55
C ASP A 285 6.85 -21.23 3.84
N LEU A 286 7.01 -20.78 2.60
CA LEU A 286 5.98 -20.15 1.74
C LEU A 286 5.54 -21.03 0.56
N GLY A 287 6.05 -22.27 0.49
CA GLY A 287 5.76 -23.19 -0.60
C GLY A 287 4.27 -23.56 -0.69
N ASP A 288 3.65 -23.81 0.46
CA ASP A 288 2.22 -24.16 0.55
C ASP A 288 1.32 -23.01 0.07
N ASP A 289 1.64 -21.76 0.42
CA ASP A 289 0.85 -20.59 0.02
C ASP A 289 0.85 -20.41 -1.51
N LEU A 290 2.02 -20.55 -2.14
CA LEU A 290 2.12 -20.51 -3.60
C LEU A 290 1.39 -21.67 -4.26
N TYR A 291 1.51 -22.88 -3.70
CA TYR A 291 0.87 -24.06 -4.27
C TYR A 291 -0.65 -23.98 -4.18
N TYR A 292 -1.19 -23.47 -3.07
CA TYR A 292 -2.62 -23.25 -2.91
C TYR A 292 -3.19 -22.40 -4.06
N ILE A 293 -2.52 -21.29 -4.39
CA ILE A 293 -2.93 -20.43 -5.50
C ILE A 293 -2.77 -21.17 -6.84
N PHE A 294 -1.64 -21.86 -7.04
CA PHE A 294 -1.35 -22.60 -8.27
C PHE A 294 -2.41 -23.67 -8.58
N GLU A 295 -2.76 -24.47 -7.58
CA GLU A 295 -3.76 -25.52 -7.67
C GLU A 295 -5.13 -24.95 -8.01
N LYS A 296 -5.53 -23.88 -7.32
CA LYS A 296 -6.80 -23.20 -7.55
C LYS A 296 -6.91 -22.65 -8.97
N VAL A 297 -5.85 -22.01 -9.47
CA VAL A 297 -5.80 -21.53 -10.87
C VAL A 297 -5.86 -22.70 -11.85
N ALA A 298 -5.16 -23.80 -11.57
CA ALA A 298 -5.18 -25.00 -12.42
C ALA A 298 -6.59 -25.58 -12.54
N LEU A 299 -7.30 -25.69 -11.41
CA LEU A 299 -8.68 -26.16 -11.36
C LEU A 299 -9.64 -25.20 -12.08
N ASN A 300 -9.43 -23.89 -11.99
CA ASN A 300 -10.25 -22.90 -12.71
C ASN A 300 -10.03 -22.91 -14.23
N LEU A 301 -8.86 -23.36 -14.70
CA LEU A 301 -8.51 -23.46 -16.13
C LEU A 301 -8.73 -24.85 -16.74
N ASN A 302 -9.17 -25.85 -15.97
CA ASN A 302 -9.16 -27.26 -16.38
C ASN A 302 -7.75 -27.72 -16.83
N ARG A 303 -6.73 -27.34 -16.04
CA ARG A 303 -5.31 -27.66 -16.25
C ARG A 303 -4.81 -28.69 -15.25
N GLU A 304 -5.69 -29.51 -14.69
CA GLU A 304 -5.36 -30.48 -13.65
C GLU A 304 -4.28 -31.47 -14.10
N LYS A 305 -4.34 -31.92 -15.36
CA LYS A 305 -3.28 -32.78 -15.93
C LYS A 305 -1.93 -32.05 -15.98
N ALA A 306 -1.91 -30.78 -16.36
CA ALA A 306 -0.66 -30.02 -16.42
C ALA A 306 -0.07 -29.75 -15.03
N ALA A 307 -0.91 -29.49 -14.03
CA ALA A 307 -0.51 -29.38 -12.63
C ALA A 307 0.03 -30.71 -12.09
N PHE A 308 -0.61 -31.83 -12.44
CA PHE A 308 -0.15 -33.17 -12.08
C PHE A 308 1.22 -33.51 -12.70
N ASP A 309 1.39 -33.27 -14.00
CA ASP A 309 2.66 -33.46 -14.72
C ASP A 309 3.76 -32.51 -14.21
N PHE A 310 3.38 -31.34 -13.68
CA PHE A 310 4.30 -30.43 -13.00
C PHE A 310 4.79 -31.03 -11.67
N LEU A 311 3.88 -31.52 -10.82
CA LEU A 311 4.23 -32.16 -9.55
C LEU A 311 5.11 -33.39 -9.74
N ASP A 312 4.86 -34.21 -10.78
CA ASP A 312 5.73 -35.34 -11.13
C ASP A 312 7.18 -34.91 -11.37
N ARG A 313 7.37 -33.82 -12.13
CA ARG A 313 8.71 -33.27 -12.38
C ARG A 313 9.35 -32.70 -11.13
N MET A 314 8.56 -32.08 -10.24
CA MET A 314 9.05 -31.54 -8.98
C MET A 314 9.47 -32.64 -7.99
N ILE A 315 8.71 -33.74 -7.91
CA ILE A 315 9.06 -34.92 -7.09
C ILE A 315 10.37 -35.55 -7.59
N GLU A 316 10.51 -35.71 -8.91
CA GLU A 316 11.73 -36.24 -9.52
C GLU A 316 12.92 -35.30 -9.26
N ALA A 317 12.76 -33.99 -9.41
CA ALA A 317 13.81 -33.01 -9.14
C ALA A 317 14.24 -33.05 -7.66
N ALA A 318 13.29 -33.04 -6.72
CA ALA A 318 13.55 -33.06 -5.28
C ALA A 318 14.04 -34.43 -4.76
N SER A 319 14.10 -35.47 -5.61
CA SER A 319 14.71 -36.75 -5.25
C SER A 319 16.22 -36.65 -4.99
N LYS A 320 16.85 -35.58 -5.48
CA LYS A 320 18.27 -35.28 -5.35
C LYS A 320 18.58 -34.39 -4.14
N ASP A 321 17.56 -33.87 -3.47
CA ASP A 321 17.72 -33.00 -2.30
C ASP A 321 18.33 -33.79 -1.15
N ILE A 322 19.16 -33.11 -0.35
CA ILE A 322 19.76 -33.70 0.86
C ILE A 322 18.67 -34.10 1.86
N TYR A 323 17.63 -33.27 1.97
CA TYR A 323 16.49 -33.49 2.85
C TYR A 323 15.24 -33.82 2.04
N SER A 324 14.47 -34.82 2.49
CA SER A 324 13.26 -35.29 1.80
C SER A 324 12.04 -34.39 1.99
N TYR A 325 12.16 -33.28 2.73
CA TYR A 325 11.07 -32.38 3.09
C TYR A 325 10.28 -31.89 1.86
N ARG A 326 10.93 -31.23 0.90
CA ARG A 326 10.30 -30.74 -0.33
C ARG A 326 9.66 -31.85 -1.15
N ARG A 327 10.36 -32.99 -1.30
CA ARG A 327 9.83 -34.15 -2.01
C ARG A 327 8.55 -34.67 -1.37
N ASN A 328 8.50 -34.77 -0.04
CA ASN A 328 7.31 -35.22 0.68
C ASN A 328 6.16 -34.23 0.55
N MET A 329 6.42 -32.92 0.57
CA MET A 329 5.40 -31.90 0.29
C MET A 329 4.80 -32.07 -1.10
N PHE A 330 5.63 -32.19 -2.15
CA PHE A 330 5.14 -32.38 -3.52
C PHE A 330 4.31 -33.66 -3.68
N ILE A 331 4.66 -34.74 -2.97
CA ILE A 331 3.86 -35.98 -2.94
C ILE A 331 2.50 -35.71 -2.28
N ALA A 332 2.47 -35.04 -1.14
CA ALA A 332 1.22 -34.72 -0.43
C ALA A 332 0.29 -33.87 -1.28
N TRP A 333 0.82 -32.83 -1.92
CA TRP A 333 0.11 -31.98 -2.87
C TRP A 333 -0.47 -32.76 -4.06
N LYS A 334 0.31 -33.70 -4.60
CA LYS A 334 -0.12 -34.55 -5.71
C LYS A 334 -1.27 -35.48 -5.32
N ASP A 335 -1.22 -36.06 -4.12
CA ASP A 335 -2.28 -36.90 -3.59
C ASP A 335 -3.57 -36.10 -3.34
N GLU A 336 -3.46 -34.86 -2.86
CA GLU A 336 -4.59 -33.96 -2.67
C GLU A 336 -5.24 -33.55 -4.00
N LEU A 337 -4.43 -33.17 -4.99
CA LEU A 337 -4.90 -32.84 -6.33
C LEU A 337 -5.64 -34.01 -6.98
N LEU A 338 -5.16 -35.25 -6.81
CA LEU A 338 -5.86 -36.45 -7.31
C LEU A 338 -7.26 -36.61 -6.72
N LYS A 339 -7.42 -36.36 -5.42
CA LYS A 339 -8.73 -36.43 -4.76
C LYS A 339 -9.69 -35.41 -5.36
N LYS A 340 -9.25 -34.15 -5.51
CA LYS A 340 -10.06 -33.08 -6.12
C LYS A 340 -10.44 -33.37 -7.58
N ILE A 341 -9.52 -33.93 -8.36
CA ILE A 341 -9.80 -34.38 -9.75
C ILE A 341 -10.88 -35.46 -9.77
N HIS A 342 -10.83 -36.41 -8.83
CA HIS A 342 -11.80 -37.49 -8.75
C HIS A 342 -13.19 -36.97 -8.35
N GLU A 343 -13.25 -36.11 -7.34
CA GLU A 343 -14.49 -35.49 -6.85
C GLU A 343 -15.21 -34.66 -7.92
N ARG A 344 -14.48 -33.99 -8.81
CA ARG A 344 -15.04 -33.23 -9.93
C ARG A 344 -15.63 -34.07 -11.07
N LYS A 345 -15.29 -35.36 -11.15
CA LYS A 345 -15.77 -36.29 -12.20
C LYS A 345 -17.03 -37.05 -11.79
N ILE A 346 -17.39 -36.99 -10.52
CA ILE A 346 -18.64 -37.52 -9.94
C ILE A 346 -19.67 -36.40 -9.98
#